data_AF-A0A2D4MVY8-F1
#
_entry.id   AF-A0A2D4MVY8-F1
#
_cell.length_a   1.000
_cell.length_b   1.000
_cell.length_c   1.000
_cell.angle_alpha   90.00
_cell.angle_beta   90.00
_cell.angle_gamma   90.00
#
_symmetry.space_group_name_H-M   'P 1'
#
loop_
_entity.id
_entity.type
_entity.pdbx_description
1 polymer ?
#
loop_
_entity_poly.entity_id
_entity_poly.type
_entity_poly.pdbx_seq_one_letter_code
_entity_poly.pdbx_strand_id
1 'polypeptide(L)'
;YLLDFVKPEFLLLRTLARCLILWDDIMPSSKWIDSNVPQIVRENSVSLHATEMPLSEDLNLETLAQAHVYIIAGSCLSLGFRFAGSENLAAFNCLFAFAKDFMKCLSSATASIAGHYNLETCLSVVLLSLAMVMAGSGNLKVLQLCRFLHKKIGGEMNYGFHMAHHMALGFLFLGGGRYSLSTSNSSIAALLCALYPHFPVHSTDNRYHLQALRHLYVLAAEPRLLVPVDVDTDTPCYALLEVTYKGTQWYEQTSEELMAPTLLPELHLLKQIRVKGPRYWELLIDLSKGVHHLKSILSRDGVLYVKLRAGQLSYKEDPMGWRSLLAQTVTHRKTDAYAVKPEAISAFTSDPALLSFADYFCKPAATMGQKQEVFDLFSSILYECVTQENPEMLPAYIAIDQAVRRLEKKEMSETFDLWQIKLVLEFFNSRSHQERIRKNPHAGLFMNSEFLPVMKCSIDNTLDQWLQAGGDICLHSYLSGQLIDESQLSMLACFLIYHSVPIPGQLLAGGLEGSTSFSELLLKFKPLKMPVRALLRLAPLLLGNPQAMTL
;
A
#
# COMPACT_ATOMS: atom_id res chain seq x y z
N TYR A 1 -8.37 -19.30 -56.28
CA TYR A 1 -9.11 -20.58 -56.38
C TYR A 1 -9.70 -21.04 -55.05
N LEU A 2 -8.92 -21.60 -54.08
CA LEU A 2 -9.53 -22.10 -52.83
C LEU A 2 -10.19 -21.02 -51.96
N LEU A 3 -9.67 -19.79 -52.01
CA LEU A 3 -10.27 -18.64 -51.31
C LEU A 3 -11.65 -18.27 -51.88
N ASP A 4 -11.90 -18.53 -53.15
CA ASP A 4 -13.14 -18.13 -53.84
C ASP A 4 -14.35 -18.98 -53.41
N PHE A 5 -14.10 -20.17 -52.84
CA PHE A 5 -15.15 -21.04 -52.29
C PHE A 5 -15.71 -20.57 -50.94
N VAL A 6 -15.03 -19.65 -50.26
CA VAL A 6 -15.33 -19.29 -48.88
C VAL A 6 -15.61 -17.81 -48.78
N LYS A 7 -16.79 -17.45 -48.30
CA LYS A 7 -17.11 -16.05 -48.01
C LYS A 7 -16.11 -15.48 -47.00
N PRO A 8 -15.65 -14.23 -47.17
CA PRO A 8 -14.63 -13.65 -46.30
C PRO A 8 -15.08 -13.54 -44.84
N GLU A 9 -16.39 -13.34 -44.60
CA GLU A 9 -16.98 -13.36 -43.26
C GLU A 9 -16.76 -14.70 -42.52
N PHE A 10 -16.83 -15.82 -43.24
CA PHE A 10 -16.53 -17.15 -42.69
C PHE A 10 -15.03 -17.36 -42.47
N LEU A 11 -14.15 -16.64 -43.18
CA LEU A 11 -12.72 -16.68 -42.90
C LEU A 11 -12.40 -16.06 -41.53
N LEU A 12 -13.12 -15.02 -41.12
CA LEU A 12 -12.98 -14.45 -39.77
C LEU A 12 -13.31 -15.51 -38.71
N LEU A 13 -14.46 -16.16 -38.82
CA LEU A 13 -14.88 -17.22 -37.89
C LEU A 13 -13.94 -18.42 -37.93
N ARG A 14 -13.43 -18.79 -39.11
CA ARG A 14 -12.48 -19.90 -39.26
C ARG A 14 -11.16 -19.59 -38.57
N THR A 15 -10.62 -18.38 -38.75
CA THR A 15 -9.41 -17.95 -38.07
C THR A 15 -9.62 -17.90 -36.56
N LEU A 16 -10.75 -17.34 -36.10
CA LEU A 16 -11.12 -17.35 -34.69
C LEU A 16 -11.17 -18.76 -34.10
N ALA A 17 -11.89 -19.68 -34.76
CA ALA A 17 -12.02 -21.05 -34.29
C ALA A 17 -10.66 -21.77 -34.24
N ARG A 18 -9.81 -21.59 -35.25
CA ARG A 18 -8.45 -22.14 -35.27
C ARG A 18 -7.63 -21.62 -34.10
N CYS A 19 -7.64 -20.32 -33.84
CA CYS A 19 -6.88 -19.72 -32.74
C CYS A 19 -7.41 -20.14 -31.37
N LEU A 20 -8.73 -20.29 -31.20
CA LEU A 20 -9.30 -20.79 -29.95
C LEU A 20 -8.94 -22.26 -29.68
N ILE A 21 -8.78 -23.08 -30.71
CA ILE A 21 -8.26 -24.45 -30.58
C ILE A 21 -6.78 -24.42 -30.22
N LEU A 22 -5.98 -23.57 -30.89
CA LEU A 22 -4.56 -23.37 -30.65
C LEU A 22 -4.32 -22.25 -29.62
N TRP A 23 -4.98 -22.36 -28.47
CA TRP A 23 -5.03 -21.31 -27.45
C TRP A 23 -3.66 -20.93 -26.89
N ASP A 24 -2.76 -21.91 -26.76
CA ASP A 24 -1.46 -21.71 -26.13
C ASP A 24 -0.47 -20.94 -27.00
N ASP A 25 -0.67 -20.94 -28.31
CA ASP A 25 0.18 -20.28 -29.30
C ASP A 25 -0.15 -18.80 -29.48
N ILE A 26 -1.21 -18.29 -28.85
CA ILE A 26 -1.66 -16.90 -29.01
C ILE A 26 -0.68 -15.95 -28.33
N MET A 27 -0.04 -15.08 -29.12
CA MET A 27 0.95 -14.11 -28.64
C MET A 27 0.49 -12.67 -28.88
N PRO A 28 0.67 -11.75 -27.91
CA PRO A 28 0.27 -10.34 -28.04
C PRO A 28 1.30 -9.53 -28.85
N SER A 29 1.48 -9.88 -30.13
CA SER A 29 2.39 -9.21 -31.05
C SER A 29 1.76 -9.03 -32.44
N SER A 30 2.09 -7.94 -33.13
CA SER A 30 1.64 -7.72 -34.51
C SER A 30 2.12 -8.82 -35.45
N LYS A 31 3.36 -9.27 -35.27
CA LYS A 31 3.95 -10.39 -36.03
C LYS A 31 3.13 -11.67 -35.94
N TRP A 32 2.53 -11.95 -34.78
CA TRP A 32 1.66 -13.11 -34.60
C TRP A 32 0.32 -12.95 -35.34
N ILE A 33 -0.26 -11.75 -35.33
CA ILE A 33 -1.47 -11.47 -36.11
C ILE A 33 -1.18 -11.64 -37.61
N ASP A 34 -0.05 -11.09 -38.08
CA ASP A 34 0.36 -11.17 -39.47
C ASP A 34 0.71 -12.61 -39.90
N SER A 35 1.16 -13.47 -38.97
CA SER A 35 1.49 -14.88 -39.26
C SER A 35 0.27 -15.73 -39.65
N ASN A 36 -0.92 -15.36 -39.17
CA ASN A 36 -2.17 -16.04 -39.52
C ASN A 36 -2.64 -15.76 -40.95
N VAL A 37 -2.12 -14.69 -41.58
CA VAL A 37 -2.42 -14.35 -42.97
C VAL A 37 -1.60 -15.25 -43.91
N PRO A 38 -2.24 -16.03 -44.81
CA PRO A 38 -1.55 -16.88 -45.78
C PRO A 38 -0.62 -16.07 -46.69
N GLN A 39 0.48 -16.69 -47.11
CA GLN A 39 1.52 -16.06 -47.94
C GLN A 39 0.96 -15.43 -49.23
N ILE A 40 0.04 -16.12 -49.91
CA ILE A 40 -0.66 -15.62 -51.11
C ILE A 40 -1.40 -14.29 -50.88
N VAL A 41 -1.95 -14.07 -49.68
CA VAL A 41 -2.66 -12.83 -49.34
C VAL A 41 -1.67 -11.75 -48.92
N ARG A 42 -0.58 -12.13 -48.25
CA ARG A 42 0.45 -11.21 -47.75
C ARG A 42 1.33 -10.62 -48.87
N GLU A 43 1.63 -11.40 -49.90
CA GLU A 43 2.45 -10.94 -51.03
C GLU A 43 1.66 -10.03 -51.99
N ASN A 44 0.34 -10.24 -52.07
CA ASN A 44 -0.56 -9.52 -52.96
C ASN A 44 -1.40 -8.45 -52.25
N SER A 45 -1.23 -8.28 -50.93
CA SER A 45 -1.82 -7.15 -50.22
C SER A 45 -1.11 -5.89 -50.71
N VAL A 46 -1.81 -5.08 -51.50
CA VAL A 46 -1.40 -3.71 -51.81
C VAL A 46 -0.97 -3.08 -50.50
N SER A 47 0.29 -2.63 -50.41
CA SER A 47 0.74 -1.96 -49.19
C SER A 47 -0.29 -0.88 -48.88
N LEU A 48 -0.68 -0.75 -47.61
CA LEU A 48 -1.70 0.19 -47.14
C LEU A 48 -1.36 1.68 -47.44
N HIS A 49 -0.25 1.92 -48.15
CA HIS A 49 0.31 3.19 -48.60
C HIS A 49 0.64 3.26 -50.11
N ALA A 50 0.34 2.25 -50.92
CA ALA A 50 0.66 2.30 -52.35
C ALA A 50 -0.37 3.14 -53.12
N THR A 51 0.11 4.24 -53.69
CA THR A 51 -0.65 5.17 -54.55
C THR A 51 -0.88 4.64 -55.96
N GLU A 52 -0.29 3.49 -56.32
CA GLU A 52 -0.31 2.92 -57.67
C GLU A 52 -0.82 1.48 -57.66
N MET A 53 -1.76 1.20 -58.57
CA MET A 53 -2.36 -0.13 -58.74
C MET A 53 -1.48 -1.02 -59.61
N PRO A 54 -1.10 -2.24 -59.18
CA PRO A 54 -0.59 -3.23 -60.11
C PRO A 54 -1.76 -3.77 -60.94
N LEU A 55 -1.75 -3.51 -62.24
CA LEU A 55 -2.62 -4.18 -63.21
C LEU A 55 -2.17 -5.63 -63.38
N SER A 56 -2.87 -6.56 -62.75
CA SER A 56 -2.89 -7.97 -63.17
C SER A 56 -4.34 -8.43 -63.24
N GLU A 57 -4.85 -8.59 -64.45
CA GLU A 57 -6.27 -8.85 -64.78
C GLU A 57 -6.77 -10.25 -64.32
N ASP A 58 -5.88 -11.13 -63.85
CA ASP A 58 -6.21 -12.52 -63.50
C ASP A 58 -6.41 -12.80 -62.00
N LEU A 59 -6.20 -11.80 -61.12
CA LEU A 59 -6.42 -11.94 -59.68
C LEU A 59 -7.48 -10.97 -59.18
N ASN A 60 -8.56 -11.51 -58.61
CA ASN A 60 -9.58 -10.72 -57.92
C ASN A 60 -8.98 -10.07 -56.67
N LEU A 61 -8.40 -8.87 -56.86
CA LEU A 61 -7.76 -8.09 -55.81
C LEU A 61 -8.74 -7.76 -54.67
N GLU A 62 -10.02 -7.58 -55.00
CA GLU A 62 -11.11 -7.41 -54.02
C GLU A 62 -11.20 -8.62 -53.07
N THR A 63 -11.24 -9.85 -53.59
CA THR A 63 -11.37 -11.06 -52.77
C THR A 63 -10.17 -11.24 -51.86
N LEU A 64 -8.97 -10.91 -52.34
CA LEU A 64 -7.76 -10.92 -51.51
C LEU A 64 -7.76 -9.84 -50.43
N ALA A 65 -8.16 -8.61 -50.78
CA ALA A 65 -8.25 -7.51 -49.84
C ALA A 65 -9.29 -7.78 -48.75
N GLN A 66 -10.45 -8.32 -49.12
CA GLN A 66 -11.49 -8.77 -48.19
C GLN A 66 -10.98 -9.91 -47.28
N ALA A 67 -10.37 -10.94 -47.85
CA ALA A 67 -9.80 -12.03 -47.06
C ALA A 67 -8.75 -11.52 -46.05
N HIS A 68 -7.90 -10.59 -46.47
CA HIS A 68 -6.88 -9.99 -45.61
C HIS A 68 -7.49 -9.31 -44.37
N VAL A 69 -8.46 -8.41 -44.57
CA VAL A 69 -9.06 -7.65 -43.46
C VAL A 69 -9.85 -8.54 -42.50
N TYR A 70 -10.59 -9.53 -43.01
CA TYR A 70 -11.37 -10.45 -42.17
C TYR A 70 -10.48 -11.44 -41.40
N ILE A 71 -9.36 -11.91 -41.98
CA ILE A 71 -8.40 -12.79 -41.27
C ILE A 71 -7.71 -12.02 -40.14
N ILE A 72 -7.29 -10.77 -40.39
CA ILE A 72 -6.71 -9.90 -39.36
C ILE A 72 -7.75 -9.62 -38.27
N ALA A 73 -8.98 -9.25 -38.63
CA ALA A 73 -10.05 -9.00 -37.65
C ALA A 73 -10.34 -10.24 -36.79
N GLY A 74 -10.35 -11.45 -37.37
CA GLY A 74 -10.53 -12.70 -36.64
C GLY A 74 -9.35 -13.02 -35.70
N SER A 75 -8.13 -12.70 -36.12
CA SER A 75 -6.93 -12.84 -35.28
C SER A 75 -6.94 -11.85 -34.12
N CYS A 76 -7.32 -10.58 -34.37
CA CYS A 76 -7.53 -9.56 -33.34
C CYS A 76 -8.62 -9.98 -32.34
N LEU A 77 -9.71 -10.55 -32.83
CA LEU A 77 -10.79 -11.08 -31.99
C LEU A 77 -10.30 -12.20 -31.08
N SER A 78 -9.54 -13.15 -31.63
CA SER A 78 -8.91 -14.22 -30.86
C SER A 78 -8.00 -13.69 -29.76
N LEU A 79 -7.22 -12.64 -30.08
CA LEU A 79 -6.38 -11.96 -29.09
C LEU A 79 -7.21 -11.30 -27.98
N GLY A 80 -8.36 -10.72 -28.34
CA GLY A 80 -9.33 -10.17 -27.40
C GLY A 80 -9.94 -11.23 -26.47
N PHE A 81 -10.27 -12.41 -26.99
CA PHE A 81 -10.73 -13.56 -26.17
C PHE A 81 -9.63 -14.05 -25.22
N ARG A 82 -8.37 -14.12 -25.68
CA ARG A 82 -7.24 -14.60 -24.87
C ARG A 82 -6.92 -13.72 -23.68
N PHE A 83 -6.97 -12.40 -23.86
CA PHE A 83 -6.57 -11.41 -22.87
C PHE A 83 -7.76 -10.62 -22.33
N ALA A 84 -8.97 -11.20 -22.35
CA ALA A 84 -10.18 -10.54 -21.87
C ALA A 84 -10.02 -10.12 -20.40
N GLY A 85 -10.25 -8.84 -20.12
CA GLY A 85 -10.16 -8.25 -18.78
C GLY A 85 -8.80 -8.43 -18.10
N SER A 86 -7.71 -8.61 -18.86
CA SER A 86 -6.35 -8.77 -18.33
C SER A 86 -5.56 -7.46 -18.33
N GLU A 87 -6.03 -6.42 -19.03
CA GLU A 87 -5.36 -5.12 -19.16
C GLU A 87 -3.91 -5.21 -19.68
N ASN A 88 -3.61 -6.23 -20.48
CA ASN A 88 -2.27 -6.46 -21.02
C ASN A 88 -1.87 -5.32 -21.98
N LEU A 89 -0.80 -4.60 -21.61
CA LEU A 89 -0.30 -3.45 -22.37
C LEU A 89 0.16 -3.80 -23.79
N ALA A 90 0.78 -4.96 -24.01
CA ALA A 90 1.25 -5.38 -25.33
C ALA A 90 0.07 -5.68 -26.26
N ALA A 91 -0.94 -6.41 -25.77
CA ALA A 91 -2.17 -6.68 -26.52
C ALA A 91 -2.93 -5.39 -26.84
N PHE A 92 -3.05 -4.49 -25.86
CA PHE A 92 -3.67 -3.18 -26.04
C PHE A 92 -2.98 -2.35 -27.14
N ASN A 93 -1.66 -2.20 -27.08
CA ASN A 93 -0.91 -1.41 -28.06
C ASN A 93 -1.04 -1.99 -29.47
N CYS A 94 -1.02 -3.32 -29.59
CA CYS A 94 -1.17 -4.02 -30.85
C CYS A 94 -2.58 -3.79 -31.46
N LEU A 95 -3.64 -4.07 -30.70
CA LEU A 95 -5.03 -3.89 -31.15
C LEU A 95 -5.34 -2.42 -31.45
N PHE A 96 -4.80 -1.49 -30.67
CA PHE A 96 -4.98 -0.05 -30.89
C PHE A 96 -4.29 0.43 -32.18
N ALA A 97 -3.13 -0.13 -32.53
CA ALA A 97 -2.49 0.13 -33.82
C ALA A 97 -3.38 -0.35 -34.98
N PHE A 98 -3.87 -1.59 -34.93
CA PHE A 98 -4.79 -2.11 -35.95
C PHE A 98 -6.08 -1.28 -36.05
N ALA A 99 -6.68 -0.88 -34.93
CA ALA A 99 -7.86 -0.01 -34.95
C ALA A 99 -7.61 1.32 -35.68
N LYS A 100 -6.43 1.94 -35.47
CA LYS A 100 -6.03 3.14 -36.20
C LYS A 100 -5.83 2.88 -37.68
N ASP A 101 -5.22 1.76 -38.04
CA ASP A 101 -4.96 1.42 -39.43
C ASP A 101 -6.28 1.13 -40.17
N PHE A 102 -7.22 0.43 -39.55
CA PHE A 102 -8.59 0.29 -40.08
C PHE A 102 -9.27 1.64 -40.27
N MET A 103 -9.18 2.57 -39.31
CA MET A 103 -9.74 3.92 -39.49
C MET A 103 -9.11 4.69 -40.67
N LYS A 104 -7.80 4.57 -40.90
CA LYS A 104 -7.15 5.16 -42.08
C LYS A 104 -7.64 4.51 -43.37
N CYS A 105 -7.83 3.18 -43.36
CA CYS A 105 -8.34 2.44 -44.51
C CYS A 105 -9.74 2.90 -44.92
N LEU A 106 -10.61 3.20 -43.95
CA LEU A 106 -11.96 3.74 -44.22
C LEU A 106 -11.93 5.08 -44.98
N SER A 107 -10.89 5.89 -44.81
CA SER A 107 -10.71 7.18 -45.50
C SER A 107 -9.92 7.09 -46.82
N SER A 108 -9.35 5.92 -47.13
CA SER A 108 -8.49 5.70 -48.31
C SER A 108 -9.28 5.17 -49.51
N ALA A 109 -8.69 5.28 -50.70
CA ALA A 109 -9.20 4.62 -51.93
C ALA A 109 -9.28 3.09 -51.79
N THR A 110 -8.59 2.50 -50.82
CA THR A 110 -8.70 1.06 -50.48
C THR A 110 -10.12 0.65 -50.05
N ALA A 111 -10.95 1.60 -49.59
CA ALA A 111 -12.30 1.32 -49.15
C ALA A 111 -13.26 0.93 -50.28
N SER A 112 -13.04 1.44 -51.51
CA SER A 112 -13.84 1.02 -52.67
C SER A 112 -13.51 -0.39 -53.12
N ILE A 113 -12.26 -0.85 -52.92
CA ILE A 113 -11.80 -2.19 -53.31
C ILE A 113 -12.26 -3.25 -52.32
N ALA A 114 -12.10 -3.03 -51.01
CA ALA A 114 -12.50 -4.00 -50.00
C ALA A 114 -14.00 -3.96 -49.65
N GLY A 115 -14.67 -2.85 -49.98
CA GLY A 115 -16.04 -2.56 -49.57
C GLY A 115 -16.10 -1.91 -48.20
N HIS A 116 -16.75 -0.75 -48.11
CA HIS A 116 -16.90 0.03 -46.88
C HIS A 116 -17.62 -0.75 -45.77
N TYR A 117 -18.70 -1.47 -46.07
CA TYR A 117 -19.40 -2.36 -45.12
C TYR A 117 -18.48 -3.41 -44.47
N ASN A 118 -17.60 -4.05 -45.27
CA ASN A 118 -16.67 -5.06 -44.78
C ASN A 118 -15.63 -4.45 -43.83
N LEU A 119 -15.13 -3.26 -44.16
CA LEU A 119 -14.19 -2.53 -43.33
C LEU A 119 -14.82 -2.07 -42.01
N GLU A 120 -16.06 -1.56 -42.02
CA GLU A 120 -16.79 -1.18 -40.80
C GLU A 120 -17.07 -2.40 -39.91
N THR A 121 -17.37 -3.56 -40.50
CA THR A 121 -17.52 -4.83 -39.77
C THR A 121 -16.21 -5.24 -39.09
N CYS A 122 -15.09 -5.23 -39.83
CA CYS A 122 -13.78 -5.55 -39.28
C CYS A 122 -13.35 -4.55 -38.19
N LEU A 123 -13.58 -3.25 -38.40
CA LEU A 123 -13.31 -2.20 -37.41
C LEU A 123 -14.13 -2.42 -36.13
N SER A 124 -15.42 -2.74 -36.26
CA SER A 124 -16.30 -3.04 -35.13
C SER A 124 -15.79 -4.24 -34.31
N VAL A 125 -15.33 -5.30 -34.99
CA VAL A 125 -14.76 -6.50 -34.36
C VAL A 125 -13.45 -6.17 -33.64
N VAL A 126 -12.55 -5.43 -34.26
CA VAL A 126 -11.29 -4.99 -33.63
C VAL A 126 -11.56 -4.08 -32.43
N LEU A 127 -12.55 -3.20 -32.51
CA LEU A 127 -12.96 -2.34 -31.40
C LEU A 127 -13.51 -3.17 -30.23
N LEU A 128 -14.37 -4.16 -30.49
CA LEU A 128 -14.85 -5.08 -29.46
C LEU A 128 -13.69 -5.85 -28.82
N SER A 129 -12.72 -6.28 -29.62
CA SER A 129 -11.51 -6.95 -29.14
C SER A 129 -10.71 -6.07 -28.18
N LEU A 130 -10.52 -4.81 -28.57
CA LEU A 130 -9.82 -3.81 -27.76
C LEU A 130 -10.56 -3.53 -26.44
N ALA A 131 -11.90 -3.43 -26.50
CA ALA A 131 -12.73 -3.24 -25.32
C ALA A 131 -12.78 -4.47 -24.41
N MET A 132 -12.71 -5.69 -24.96
CA MET A 132 -12.60 -6.92 -24.16
C MET A 132 -11.31 -6.96 -23.36
N VAL A 133 -10.16 -6.60 -23.96
CA VAL A 133 -8.87 -6.60 -23.24
C VAL A 133 -8.87 -5.61 -22.08
N MET A 134 -9.46 -4.44 -22.28
CA MET A 134 -9.56 -3.36 -21.28
C MET A 134 -10.92 -3.32 -20.58
N ALA A 135 -11.60 -4.47 -20.45
CA ALA A 135 -12.95 -4.51 -19.90
C ALA A 135 -12.97 -4.08 -18.42
N GLY A 136 -13.86 -3.15 -18.08
CA GLY A 136 -14.06 -2.62 -16.73
C GLY A 136 -13.17 -1.42 -16.36
N SER A 137 -11.99 -1.23 -16.95
CA SER A 137 -11.05 -0.20 -16.49
C SER A 137 -11.36 1.22 -16.95
N GLY A 138 -12.25 1.38 -17.94
CA GLY A 138 -12.63 2.70 -18.45
C GLY A 138 -11.51 3.44 -19.21
N ASN A 139 -10.63 2.71 -19.92
CA ASN A 139 -9.48 3.30 -20.60
C ASN A 139 -9.85 4.51 -21.51
N LEU A 140 -9.20 5.64 -21.27
CA LEU A 140 -9.49 6.91 -21.96
C LEU A 140 -9.32 6.84 -23.49
N LYS A 141 -8.28 6.14 -23.98
CA LYS A 141 -8.00 6.06 -25.42
C LYS A 141 -9.10 5.30 -26.16
N VAL A 142 -9.59 4.20 -25.58
CA VAL A 142 -10.68 3.42 -26.18
C VAL A 142 -12.00 4.17 -26.08
N LEU A 143 -12.26 4.87 -24.97
CA LEU A 143 -13.43 5.73 -24.83
C LEU A 143 -13.46 6.84 -25.90
N GLN A 144 -12.33 7.51 -26.16
CA GLN A 144 -12.22 8.52 -27.20
C GLN A 144 -12.55 7.94 -28.59
N LEU A 145 -12.06 6.73 -28.87
CA LEU A 145 -12.34 6.01 -30.11
C LEU A 145 -13.83 5.66 -30.24
N CYS A 146 -14.44 5.10 -29.20
CA CYS A 146 -15.88 4.80 -29.17
C CYS A 146 -16.72 6.06 -29.34
N ARG A 147 -16.33 7.18 -28.69
CA ARG A 147 -17.01 8.47 -28.83
C ARG A 147 -16.92 9.03 -30.24
N PHE A 148 -15.79 8.84 -30.91
CA PHE A 148 -15.63 9.23 -32.31
C PHE A 148 -16.57 8.45 -33.22
N LEU A 149 -16.63 7.12 -33.07
CA LEU A 149 -17.51 6.26 -33.88
C LEU A 149 -19.00 6.48 -33.57
N HIS A 150 -19.36 6.79 -32.32
CA HIS A 150 -20.73 7.15 -31.96
C HIS A 150 -21.23 8.39 -32.71
N LYS A 151 -20.36 9.39 -32.95
CA LYS A 151 -20.73 10.61 -33.68
C LYS A 151 -20.92 10.40 -35.18
N LYS A 152 -20.48 9.27 -35.74
CA LYS A 152 -20.72 8.92 -37.15
C LYS A 152 -22.13 8.36 -37.30
N ILE A 153 -23.11 9.21 -37.62
CA ILE A 153 -24.54 8.84 -37.72
C ILE A 153 -24.99 8.70 -39.19
N GLY A 154 -24.16 9.12 -40.16
CA GLY A 154 -24.51 9.12 -41.59
C GLY A 154 -23.74 8.09 -42.42
N GLY A 155 -24.24 7.82 -43.63
CA GLY A 155 -23.59 6.97 -44.63
C GLY A 155 -23.93 5.48 -44.48
N GLU A 156 -22.90 4.63 -44.58
CA GLU A 156 -23.01 3.17 -44.49
C GLU A 156 -23.10 2.63 -43.05
N MET A 157 -23.22 3.53 -42.05
CA MET A 157 -23.37 3.16 -40.66
C MET A 157 -24.80 2.66 -40.39
N ASN A 158 -24.94 1.38 -40.10
CA ASN A 158 -26.22 0.76 -39.82
C ASN A 158 -26.47 0.57 -38.32
N TYR A 159 -27.65 0.07 -37.97
CA TYR A 159 -28.04 -0.20 -36.58
C TYR A 159 -27.04 -1.13 -35.87
N GLY A 160 -26.60 -2.19 -36.55
CA GLY A 160 -25.69 -3.20 -36.01
C GLY A 160 -24.31 -2.66 -35.65
N PHE A 161 -23.74 -1.76 -36.45
CA PHE A 161 -22.46 -1.14 -36.13
C PHE A 161 -22.58 -0.23 -34.92
N HIS A 162 -23.65 0.58 -34.82
CA HIS A 162 -23.93 1.34 -33.60
C HIS A 162 -24.05 0.42 -32.38
N MET A 163 -24.74 -0.71 -32.52
CA MET A 163 -24.83 -1.71 -31.46
C MET A 163 -23.45 -2.25 -31.04
N ALA A 164 -22.59 -2.59 -32.00
CA ALA A 164 -21.24 -3.07 -31.73
C ALA A 164 -20.38 -2.03 -31.01
N HIS A 165 -20.40 -0.78 -31.49
CA HIS A 165 -19.67 0.34 -30.87
C HIS A 165 -20.15 0.61 -29.44
N HIS A 166 -21.46 0.54 -29.19
CA HIS A 166 -22.02 0.73 -27.86
C HIS A 166 -21.79 -0.46 -26.93
N MET A 167 -21.72 -1.68 -27.47
CA MET A 167 -21.31 -2.85 -26.70
C MET A 167 -19.84 -2.76 -26.28
N ALA A 168 -18.96 -2.31 -27.17
CA ALA A 168 -17.56 -2.01 -26.83
C ALA A 168 -17.47 -0.95 -25.72
N LEU A 169 -18.24 0.14 -25.83
CA LEU A 169 -18.31 1.16 -24.78
C LEU A 169 -18.83 0.58 -23.46
N GLY A 170 -19.86 -0.27 -23.50
CA GLY A 170 -20.42 -0.95 -22.33
C GLY A 170 -19.40 -1.87 -21.63
N PHE A 171 -18.56 -2.58 -22.39
CA PHE A 171 -17.50 -3.41 -21.83
C PHE A 171 -16.41 -2.60 -21.13
N LEU A 172 -16.07 -1.40 -21.61
CA LEU A 172 -15.11 -0.54 -20.92
C LEU A 172 -15.57 -0.15 -19.52
N PHE A 173 -16.88 0.06 -19.33
CA PHE A 173 -17.49 0.46 -18.05
C PHE A 173 -18.39 -0.63 -17.49
N LEU A 174 -17.97 -1.89 -17.63
CA LEU A 174 -18.77 -3.04 -17.24
C LEU A 174 -19.10 -2.98 -15.73
N GLY A 175 -20.40 -2.93 -15.44
CA GLY A 175 -20.90 -2.75 -14.06
C GLY A 175 -20.36 -1.51 -13.36
N GLY A 176 -20.12 -0.42 -14.09
CA GLY A 176 -19.56 0.82 -13.55
C GLY A 176 -18.07 0.72 -13.16
N GLY A 177 -17.35 -0.27 -13.70
CA GLY A 177 -15.96 -0.57 -13.38
C GLY A 177 -15.75 -1.56 -12.23
N ARG A 178 -16.85 -2.15 -11.74
CA ARG A 178 -16.80 -3.21 -10.72
C ARG A 178 -16.51 -4.60 -11.30
N TYR A 179 -17.00 -4.84 -12.50
CA TYR A 179 -16.95 -6.14 -13.16
C TYR A 179 -15.96 -6.12 -14.32
N SER A 180 -15.38 -7.27 -14.60
CA SER A 180 -14.58 -7.48 -15.81
C SER A 180 -14.85 -8.89 -16.37
N LEU A 181 -14.38 -9.17 -17.58
CA LEU A 181 -14.68 -10.40 -18.32
C LEU A 181 -13.69 -11.50 -17.98
N SER A 182 -14.17 -12.72 -17.74
CA SER A 182 -13.31 -13.89 -17.49
C SER A 182 -13.09 -14.74 -18.75
N THR A 183 -11.99 -15.47 -18.77
CA THR A 183 -11.55 -16.39 -19.84
C THR A 183 -11.77 -17.86 -19.47
N SER A 184 -12.68 -18.15 -18.53
CA SER A 184 -13.09 -19.52 -18.26
C SER A 184 -13.74 -20.16 -19.50
N ASN A 185 -13.65 -21.49 -19.64
CA ASN A 185 -14.23 -22.19 -20.80
C ASN A 185 -15.73 -21.86 -20.99
N SER A 186 -16.48 -21.74 -19.89
CA SER A 186 -17.90 -21.35 -19.93
C SER A 186 -18.09 -19.89 -20.33
N SER A 187 -17.21 -19.00 -19.85
CA SER A 187 -17.25 -17.58 -20.16
C SER A 187 -16.94 -17.32 -21.64
N ILE A 188 -15.96 -18.04 -22.21
CA ILE A 188 -15.62 -17.97 -23.63
C ILE A 188 -16.82 -18.42 -24.49
N ALA A 189 -17.49 -19.51 -24.11
CA ALA A 189 -18.71 -19.96 -24.81
C ALA A 189 -19.81 -18.89 -24.81
N ALA A 190 -20.04 -18.24 -23.67
CA ALA A 190 -21.01 -17.16 -23.56
C ALA A 190 -20.63 -15.92 -24.38
N LEU A 191 -19.34 -15.55 -24.38
CA LEU A 191 -18.81 -14.44 -25.17
C LEU A 191 -18.87 -14.72 -26.67
N LEU A 192 -18.66 -15.96 -27.12
CA LEU A 192 -18.83 -16.34 -28.53
C LEU A 192 -20.26 -16.11 -29.02
N CYS A 193 -21.26 -16.44 -28.19
CA CYS A 193 -22.65 -16.14 -28.50
C CYS A 193 -22.91 -14.63 -28.50
N ALA A 194 -22.40 -13.90 -27.52
CA ALA A 194 -22.64 -12.47 -27.41
C ALA A 194 -21.93 -11.63 -28.49
N LEU A 195 -20.75 -12.07 -28.93
CA LEU A 195 -19.83 -11.31 -29.79
C LEU A 195 -19.70 -11.92 -31.19
N TYR A 196 -20.72 -12.64 -31.63
CA TYR A 196 -20.78 -13.14 -32.99
C TYR A 196 -20.57 -12.00 -34.02
N PRO A 197 -19.59 -12.10 -34.93
CA PRO A 197 -19.06 -10.97 -35.72
C PRO A 197 -19.95 -10.50 -36.89
N HIS A 198 -21.22 -10.92 -36.95
CA HIS A 198 -22.22 -10.36 -37.87
C HIS A 198 -23.27 -9.55 -37.11
N PHE A 199 -23.38 -8.27 -37.45
CA PHE A 199 -24.31 -7.37 -36.79
C PHE A 199 -25.61 -7.18 -37.60
N PRO A 200 -26.76 -6.95 -36.94
CA PRO A 200 -28.04 -6.73 -37.61
C PRO A 200 -28.03 -5.50 -38.52
N VAL A 201 -28.67 -5.56 -39.69
CA VAL A 201 -28.73 -4.39 -40.58
C VAL A 201 -29.70 -3.33 -40.02
N HIS A 202 -30.83 -3.78 -39.47
CA HIS A 202 -31.87 -2.94 -38.87
C HIS A 202 -32.31 -3.51 -37.52
N SER A 203 -33.08 -2.75 -36.76
CA SER A 203 -33.44 -3.09 -35.37
C SER A 203 -34.18 -4.41 -35.21
N THR A 204 -34.98 -4.84 -36.19
CA THR A 204 -35.73 -6.11 -36.13
C THR A 204 -35.04 -7.28 -36.85
N ASP A 205 -33.85 -7.06 -37.41
CA ASP A 205 -33.12 -8.08 -38.17
C ASP A 205 -32.51 -9.13 -37.23
N ASN A 206 -32.93 -10.38 -37.42
CA ASN A 206 -32.42 -11.55 -36.70
C ASN A 206 -32.01 -12.67 -37.68
N ARG A 207 -31.75 -12.34 -38.96
CA ARG A 207 -31.51 -13.35 -40.01
C ARG A 207 -30.28 -14.21 -39.75
N TYR A 208 -29.17 -13.58 -39.37
CA TYR A 208 -27.88 -14.25 -39.16
C TYR A 208 -27.60 -14.58 -37.69
N HIS A 209 -28.13 -13.78 -36.78
CA HIS A 209 -27.90 -13.93 -35.35
C HIS A 209 -29.07 -13.37 -34.55
N LEU A 210 -29.49 -14.11 -33.52
CA LEU A 210 -30.56 -13.69 -32.62
C LEU A 210 -30.04 -12.59 -31.68
N GLN A 211 -30.63 -11.40 -31.74
CA GLN A 211 -30.18 -10.25 -30.95
C GLN A 211 -30.21 -10.47 -29.43
N ALA A 212 -31.12 -11.31 -28.92
CA ALA A 212 -31.19 -11.62 -27.49
C ALA A 212 -29.90 -12.27 -26.94
N LEU A 213 -29.17 -13.03 -27.78
CA LEU A 213 -27.92 -13.68 -27.41
C LEU A 213 -26.81 -12.67 -27.12
N ARG A 214 -26.96 -11.42 -27.57
CA ARG A 214 -26.01 -10.33 -27.31
C ARG A 214 -25.87 -9.99 -25.83
N HIS A 215 -26.83 -10.36 -24.99
CA HIS A 215 -26.76 -10.16 -23.55
C HIS A 215 -26.04 -11.29 -22.78
N LEU A 216 -25.64 -12.37 -23.46
CA LEU A 216 -24.96 -13.51 -22.82
C LEU A 216 -23.58 -13.16 -22.23
N TYR A 217 -22.99 -12.02 -22.59
CA TYR A 217 -21.73 -11.56 -21.97
C TYR A 217 -21.84 -11.42 -20.45
N VAL A 218 -23.05 -11.26 -19.91
CA VAL A 218 -23.29 -11.20 -18.46
C VAL A 218 -22.80 -12.46 -17.73
N LEU A 219 -22.86 -13.63 -18.38
CA LEU A 219 -22.38 -14.89 -17.81
C LEU A 219 -20.85 -14.96 -17.71
N ALA A 220 -20.16 -14.16 -18.53
CA ALA A 220 -18.70 -14.05 -18.50
C ALA A 220 -18.20 -12.96 -17.54
N ALA A 221 -19.10 -12.07 -17.08
CA ALA A 221 -18.77 -10.97 -16.19
C ALA A 221 -18.59 -11.46 -14.74
N GLU A 222 -17.45 -11.13 -14.13
CA GLU A 222 -17.17 -11.43 -12.72
C GLU A 222 -16.69 -10.18 -11.96
N PRO A 223 -17.06 -10.03 -10.67
CA PRO A 223 -16.62 -8.90 -9.87
C PRO A 223 -15.14 -9.08 -9.50
N ARG A 224 -14.30 -8.13 -9.91
CA ARG A 224 -12.85 -8.17 -9.67
C ARG A 224 -12.28 -6.88 -9.08
N LEU A 225 -13.12 -5.87 -8.90
CA LEU A 225 -12.71 -4.62 -8.28
C LEU A 225 -12.44 -4.84 -6.79
N LEU A 226 -11.23 -4.50 -6.36
CA LEU A 226 -10.84 -4.48 -4.95
C LEU A 226 -10.75 -3.03 -4.48
N VAL A 227 -11.55 -2.69 -3.47
CA VAL A 227 -11.64 -1.34 -2.91
C VAL A 227 -11.10 -1.38 -1.48
N PRO A 228 -9.94 -0.76 -1.20
CA PRO A 228 -9.48 -0.62 0.16
C PRO A 228 -10.34 0.41 0.90
N VAL A 229 -10.80 0.06 2.09
CA VAL A 229 -11.53 0.94 3.00
C VAL A 229 -10.70 1.12 4.25
N ASP A 230 -10.50 2.37 4.63
CA ASP A 230 -9.80 2.71 5.86
C ASP A 230 -10.66 2.33 7.07
N VAL A 231 -10.07 1.56 8.00
CA VAL A 231 -10.78 1.04 9.18
C VAL A 231 -11.23 2.14 10.13
N ASP A 232 -10.46 3.22 10.25
CA ASP A 232 -10.72 4.26 11.24
C ASP A 232 -11.83 5.21 10.77
N THR A 233 -11.91 5.49 9.48
CA THR A 233 -12.93 6.40 8.89
C THR A 233 -14.09 5.69 8.20
N ASP A 234 -14.00 4.39 7.94
CA ASP A 234 -14.93 3.59 7.12
C ASP A 234 -15.14 4.19 5.71
N THR A 235 -14.14 4.92 5.19
CA THR A 235 -14.19 5.52 3.86
C THR A 235 -13.28 4.79 2.87
N PRO A 236 -13.69 4.63 1.59
CA PRO A 236 -12.81 4.10 0.55
C PRO A 236 -11.56 4.95 0.39
N CYS A 237 -10.38 4.34 0.46
CA CYS A 237 -9.10 5.02 0.37
C CYS A 237 -8.30 4.52 -0.84
N TYR A 238 -7.11 5.08 -1.05
CA TYR A 238 -6.14 4.50 -1.98
C TYR A 238 -5.10 3.74 -1.18
N ALA A 239 -4.68 2.57 -1.68
CA ALA A 239 -3.64 1.76 -1.05
C ALA A 239 -2.77 1.08 -2.12
N LEU A 240 -1.47 0.96 -1.84
CA LEU A 240 -0.55 0.29 -2.74
C LEU A 240 -0.66 -1.24 -2.55
N LEU A 241 -0.95 -1.94 -3.62
CA LEU A 241 -0.99 -3.39 -3.68
C LEU A 241 0.20 -3.93 -4.46
N GLU A 242 0.75 -5.03 -4.00
CA GLU A 242 1.68 -5.87 -4.72
C GLU A 242 0.96 -7.17 -5.07
N VAL A 243 0.77 -7.39 -6.36
CA VAL A 243 0.12 -8.57 -6.90
C VAL A 243 1.19 -9.46 -7.51
N THR A 244 1.20 -10.74 -7.14
CA THR A 244 2.17 -11.70 -7.66
C THR A 244 1.48 -12.73 -8.54
N TYR A 245 1.97 -12.86 -9.76
CA TYR A 245 1.49 -13.84 -10.73
C TYR A 245 2.22 -15.18 -10.55
N LYS A 246 1.52 -16.29 -10.79
CA LYS A 246 2.14 -17.62 -10.81
C LYS A 246 2.97 -17.76 -12.08
N GLY A 247 4.16 -18.36 -11.98
CA GLY A 247 4.94 -18.72 -13.16
C GLY A 247 4.17 -19.70 -14.05
N THR A 248 4.11 -19.43 -15.34
CA THR A 248 3.49 -20.28 -16.36
C THR A 248 4.47 -20.51 -17.51
N GLN A 249 4.08 -21.29 -18.51
CA GLN A 249 4.91 -21.49 -19.71
C GLN A 249 5.22 -20.21 -20.49
N TRP A 250 4.43 -19.14 -20.31
CA TRP A 250 4.59 -17.87 -21.03
C TRP A 250 5.41 -16.83 -20.28
N TYR A 251 5.51 -16.93 -18.94
CA TYR A 251 6.22 -15.96 -18.12
C TYR A 251 6.64 -16.54 -16.77
N GLU A 252 7.77 -16.07 -16.26
CA GLU A 252 8.26 -16.40 -14.92
C GLU A 252 7.41 -15.75 -13.82
N GLN A 253 7.60 -16.15 -12.56
CA GLN A 253 6.86 -15.57 -11.45
C GLN A 253 7.23 -14.09 -11.27
N THR A 254 6.30 -13.19 -11.60
CA THR A 254 6.50 -11.73 -11.52
C THR A 254 5.59 -11.09 -10.46
N SER A 255 6.05 -9.95 -9.93
CA SER A 255 5.31 -9.09 -9.01
C SER A 255 5.06 -7.74 -9.67
N GLU A 256 3.84 -7.25 -9.59
CA GLU A 256 3.43 -5.94 -10.11
C GLU A 256 2.84 -5.09 -8.99
N GLU A 257 3.19 -3.81 -8.98
CA GLU A 257 2.66 -2.83 -8.03
C GLU A 257 1.49 -2.06 -8.65
N LEU A 258 0.34 -2.09 -7.98
CA LEU A 258 -0.89 -1.47 -8.42
C LEU A 258 -1.44 -0.55 -7.32
N MET A 259 -2.02 0.58 -7.70
CA MET A 259 -2.69 1.47 -6.75
C MET A 259 -4.17 1.12 -6.70
N ALA A 260 -4.64 0.52 -5.61
CA ALA A 260 -6.06 0.25 -5.42
C ALA A 260 -6.81 1.54 -5.02
N PRO A 261 -8.08 1.75 -5.41
CA PRO A 261 -9.01 0.77 -6.01
C PRO A 261 -8.71 0.38 -7.46
N THR A 262 -8.54 -0.91 -7.73
CA THR A 262 -8.21 -1.45 -9.07
C THR A 262 -8.92 -2.78 -9.32
N LEU A 263 -9.10 -3.10 -10.61
CA LEU A 263 -9.52 -4.42 -11.05
C LEU A 263 -8.35 -5.39 -10.92
N LEU A 264 -8.61 -6.53 -10.28
CA LEU A 264 -7.64 -7.60 -10.21
C LEU A 264 -7.64 -8.40 -11.52
N PRO A 265 -6.49 -8.98 -11.93
CA PRO A 265 -6.46 -10.00 -12.96
C PRO A 265 -7.16 -11.27 -12.46
N GLU A 266 -7.28 -12.27 -13.33
CA GLU A 266 -7.98 -13.50 -12.99
C GLU A 266 -7.37 -14.23 -11.79
N LEU A 267 -8.23 -14.64 -10.86
CA LEU A 267 -7.86 -15.19 -9.56
C LEU A 267 -7.00 -16.47 -9.64
N HIS A 268 -7.16 -17.27 -10.70
CA HIS A 268 -6.42 -18.53 -10.85
C HIS A 268 -4.96 -18.30 -11.27
N LEU A 269 -4.67 -17.20 -11.98
CA LEU A 269 -3.32 -16.80 -12.39
C LEU A 269 -2.52 -16.19 -11.22
N LEU A 270 -3.20 -15.74 -10.17
CA LEU A 270 -2.58 -15.07 -9.02
C LEU A 270 -2.07 -16.05 -7.96
N LYS A 271 -0.89 -15.74 -7.41
CA LYS A 271 -0.25 -16.49 -6.32
C LYS A 271 -0.59 -15.90 -4.95
N GLN A 272 -0.35 -14.61 -4.76
CA GLN A 272 -0.67 -13.88 -3.54
C GLN A 272 -0.87 -12.39 -3.85
N ILE A 273 -1.64 -11.73 -2.99
CA ILE A 273 -1.86 -10.28 -3.00
C ILE A 273 -1.36 -9.74 -1.66
N ARG A 274 -0.56 -8.68 -1.69
CA ARG A 274 -0.04 -8.01 -0.50
C ARG A 274 -0.40 -6.54 -0.53
N VAL A 275 -0.91 -6.01 0.57
CA VAL A 275 -0.96 -4.56 0.79
C VAL A 275 0.44 -4.11 1.19
N LYS A 276 1.07 -3.25 0.40
CA LYS A 276 2.42 -2.76 0.72
C LYS A 276 2.39 -1.80 1.89
N GLY A 277 3.47 -1.85 2.65
CA GLY A 277 3.53 -1.28 3.98
C GLY A 277 4.06 0.14 4.18
N PRO A 278 4.32 1.02 3.18
CA PRO A 278 4.83 2.33 3.53
C PRO A 278 3.81 3.03 4.43
N ARG A 279 2.54 3.13 4.01
CA ARG A 279 1.51 3.91 4.71
C ARG A 279 0.45 3.12 5.45
N TYR A 280 0.15 1.92 4.99
CA TYR A 280 -0.84 1.05 5.61
C TYR A 280 -0.14 -0.14 6.25
N TRP A 281 -0.83 -0.80 7.16
CA TRP A 281 -0.35 -2.06 7.71
C TRP A 281 -0.30 -3.14 6.64
N GLU A 282 0.80 -3.89 6.59
CA GLU A 282 0.97 -4.94 5.60
C GLU A 282 0.04 -6.10 5.89
N LEU A 283 -0.73 -6.48 4.87
CA LEU A 283 -1.60 -7.66 4.90
C LEU A 283 -1.27 -8.52 3.70
N LEU A 284 -1.12 -9.82 3.93
CA LEU A 284 -0.85 -10.80 2.87
C LEU A 284 -2.03 -11.77 2.76
N ILE A 285 -2.60 -11.83 1.57
CA ILE A 285 -3.63 -12.81 1.18
C ILE A 285 -2.98 -13.81 0.24
N ASP A 286 -2.71 -15.00 0.76
CA ASP A 286 -2.11 -16.10 0.01
C ASP A 286 -3.20 -16.91 -0.71
N LEU A 287 -3.18 -16.90 -2.03
CA LEU A 287 -4.17 -17.60 -2.86
C LEU A 287 -3.82 -19.07 -3.08
N SER A 288 -2.61 -19.51 -2.71
CA SER A 288 -2.24 -20.92 -2.78
C SER A 288 -3.01 -21.80 -1.80
N LYS A 289 -3.43 -21.22 -0.66
CA LYS A 289 -4.15 -21.92 0.41
C LYS A 289 -5.68 -21.91 0.23
N GLY A 290 -6.21 -21.03 -0.62
CA GLY A 290 -7.63 -20.98 -0.92
C GLY A 290 -8.08 -19.70 -1.62
N VAL A 291 -8.64 -19.85 -2.82
CA VAL A 291 -9.20 -18.74 -3.61
C VAL A 291 -10.59 -18.31 -3.11
N HIS A 292 -11.29 -19.18 -2.37
CA HIS A 292 -12.66 -18.95 -1.89
C HIS A 292 -12.78 -17.72 -0.98
N HIS A 293 -11.78 -17.46 -0.14
CA HIS A 293 -11.80 -16.31 0.75
C HIS A 293 -11.82 -14.99 -0.03
N LEU A 294 -10.90 -14.82 -0.99
CA LEU A 294 -10.85 -13.63 -1.84
C LEU A 294 -12.09 -13.53 -2.74
N LYS A 295 -12.58 -14.65 -3.29
CA LYS A 295 -13.83 -14.65 -4.08
C LYS A 295 -15.03 -14.19 -3.23
N SER A 296 -15.09 -14.57 -1.95
CA SER A 296 -16.12 -14.10 -1.03
C SER A 296 -16.02 -12.60 -0.75
N ILE A 297 -14.79 -12.06 -0.63
CA ILE A 297 -14.57 -10.61 -0.48
C ILE A 297 -15.08 -9.88 -1.72
N LEU A 298 -14.65 -10.31 -2.90
CA LEU A 298 -15.06 -9.70 -4.18
C LEU A 298 -16.58 -9.76 -4.41
N SER A 299 -17.23 -10.85 -3.98
CA SER A 299 -18.69 -11.00 -4.07
C SER A 299 -19.44 -10.05 -3.14
N ARG A 300 -18.88 -9.76 -1.95
CA ARG A 300 -19.42 -8.82 -0.95
C ARG A 300 -18.78 -7.44 -1.11
N ASP A 301 -19.08 -6.79 -2.23
CA ASP A 301 -18.61 -5.43 -2.55
C ASP A 301 -17.10 -5.25 -2.77
N GLY A 302 -16.26 -6.28 -2.58
CA GLY A 302 -14.82 -6.20 -2.86
C GLY A 302 -14.08 -5.31 -1.88
N VAL A 303 -14.62 -5.12 -0.68
CA VAL A 303 -14.06 -4.25 0.35
C VAL A 303 -12.91 -4.95 1.07
N LEU A 304 -11.73 -4.33 1.06
CA LEU A 304 -10.58 -4.75 1.85
C LEU A 304 -10.31 -3.72 2.94
N TYR A 305 -10.48 -4.12 4.20
CA TYR A 305 -10.17 -3.24 5.32
C TYR A 305 -8.66 -3.11 5.50
N VAL A 306 -8.17 -1.87 5.42
CA VAL A 306 -6.77 -1.51 5.63
C VAL A 306 -6.68 -0.47 6.75
N LYS A 307 -5.68 -0.60 7.61
CA LYS A 307 -5.44 0.37 8.68
C LYS A 307 -4.29 1.28 8.31
N LEU A 308 -4.52 2.59 8.36
CA LEU A 308 -3.46 3.58 8.17
C LEU A 308 -2.43 3.48 9.30
N ARG A 309 -1.15 3.60 8.98
CA ARG A 309 -0.09 3.69 9.98
C ARG A 309 -0.09 5.08 10.59
N ALA A 310 0.08 5.15 11.91
CA ALA A 310 0.23 6.41 12.59
C ALA A 310 1.49 7.15 12.07
N GLY A 311 1.40 8.47 11.91
CA GLY A 311 2.50 9.29 11.39
C GLY A 311 2.62 9.37 9.88
N GLN A 312 1.70 8.78 9.13
CA GLN A 312 1.64 8.92 7.68
C GLN A 312 0.25 9.35 7.21
N LEU A 313 0.22 10.20 6.19
CA LEU A 313 -1.03 10.70 5.61
C LEU A 313 -1.58 9.74 4.56
N SER A 314 -2.89 9.81 4.34
CA SER A 314 -3.54 9.07 3.26
C SER A 314 -2.99 9.50 1.89
N TYR A 315 -3.05 8.62 0.89
CA TYR A 315 -2.68 8.97 -0.49
C TYR A 315 -3.60 10.02 -1.12
N LYS A 316 -4.78 10.29 -0.54
CA LYS A 316 -5.67 11.38 -0.96
C LYS A 316 -5.08 12.75 -0.61
N GLU A 317 -4.49 12.86 0.57
CA GLU A 317 -3.95 14.11 1.11
C GLU A 317 -2.50 14.35 0.68
N ASP A 318 -1.72 13.29 0.57
CA ASP A 318 -0.35 13.33 0.08
C ASP A 318 -0.12 12.24 -0.97
N PRO A 319 -0.37 12.47 -2.27
CA PRO A 319 -0.26 11.41 -3.29
C PRO A 319 1.17 10.89 -3.46
N MET A 320 2.17 11.73 -3.22
CA MET A 320 3.57 11.43 -3.54
C MET A 320 4.43 11.18 -2.29
N GLY A 321 3.93 11.50 -1.10
CA GLY A 321 4.62 11.22 0.17
C GLY A 321 5.64 12.27 0.58
N TRP A 322 5.70 13.41 -0.13
CA TRP A 322 6.70 14.45 0.16
C TRP A 322 6.51 15.07 1.54
N ARG A 323 5.26 15.20 2.02
CA ARG A 323 5.00 15.76 3.35
C ARG A 323 5.45 14.78 4.43
N SER A 324 5.12 13.50 4.25
CA SER A 324 5.58 12.42 5.15
C SER A 324 7.10 12.20 5.11
N LEU A 325 7.76 12.42 3.96
CA LEU A 325 9.22 12.34 3.84
C LEU A 325 9.93 13.54 4.48
N LEU A 326 9.45 14.76 4.26
CA LEU A 326 9.97 15.97 4.91
C LEU A 326 9.89 15.83 6.44
N ALA A 327 8.74 15.33 6.91
CA ALA A 327 8.50 14.89 8.27
C ALA A 327 9.60 13.95 8.78
N GLN A 328 9.87 12.83 8.11
CA GLN A 328 10.90 11.88 8.54
C GLN A 328 12.31 12.47 8.52
N THR A 329 12.65 13.38 7.60
CA THR A 329 13.98 14.00 7.54
C THR A 329 14.27 14.98 8.68
N VAL A 330 13.25 15.51 9.36
CA VAL A 330 13.44 16.28 10.61
C VAL A 330 14.06 15.40 11.70
N THR A 331 13.84 14.07 11.70
CA THR A 331 14.49 13.15 12.66
C THR A 331 16.01 13.04 12.48
N HIS A 332 16.54 13.20 11.26
CA HIS A 332 17.97 13.05 11.00
C HIS A 332 18.75 14.33 11.31
N ARG A 333 18.07 15.49 11.33
CA ARG A 333 18.59 16.74 11.88
C ARG A 333 18.20 16.85 13.36
N LYS A 334 18.72 15.91 14.15
CA LYS A 334 18.50 15.79 15.61
C LYS A 334 18.85 17.04 16.43
N THR A 335 19.51 18.04 15.85
CA THR A 335 19.77 19.33 16.50
C THR A 335 18.53 20.21 16.61
N ASP A 336 17.48 19.98 15.81
CA ASP A 336 16.26 20.81 15.77
C ASP A 336 15.00 20.10 16.30
N ALA A 337 15.12 18.94 16.97
CA ALA A 337 13.97 18.25 17.58
C ALA A 337 13.23 19.08 18.63
N TYR A 338 13.90 20.11 19.17
CA TYR A 338 13.34 21.11 20.09
C TYR A 338 12.57 22.24 19.38
N ALA A 339 12.53 22.28 18.04
CA ALA A 339 11.91 23.35 17.26
C ALA A 339 10.90 22.83 16.21
N VAL A 340 10.23 21.70 16.47
CA VAL A 340 9.10 21.28 15.63
C VAL A 340 7.94 22.23 15.87
N LYS A 341 7.63 23.06 14.86
CA LYS A 341 6.47 23.93 14.92
C LYS A 341 5.20 23.09 15.06
N PRO A 342 4.28 23.40 16.00
CA PRO A 342 3.05 22.64 16.20
C PRO A 342 2.16 22.55 14.94
N GLU A 343 2.24 23.56 14.07
CA GLU A 343 1.53 23.61 12.78
C GLU A 343 1.97 22.49 11.83
N ALA A 344 3.23 22.06 11.94
CA ALA A 344 3.79 21.02 11.09
C ALA A 344 3.09 19.68 11.34
N ILE A 345 2.57 19.40 12.56
CA ILE A 345 1.95 18.11 12.95
C ILE A 345 0.75 17.74 12.06
N SER A 346 0.02 18.75 11.57
CA SER A 346 -1.06 18.54 10.59
C SER A 346 -0.60 17.94 9.26
N ALA A 347 0.70 18.04 8.94
CA ALA A 347 1.31 17.40 7.79
C ALA A 347 1.74 15.93 8.06
N PHE A 348 1.62 15.43 9.30
CA PHE A 348 2.04 14.08 9.71
C PHE A 348 0.86 13.14 9.89
N THR A 349 -0.19 13.61 10.55
CA THR A 349 -1.33 12.77 10.96
C THR A 349 -2.65 13.49 10.74
N SER A 350 -3.61 12.74 10.23
CA SER A 350 -5.02 13.14 10.16
C SER A 350 -5.85 12.65 11.35
N ASP A 351 -5.23 11.99 12.34
CA ASP A 351 -5.92 11.53 13.55
C ASP A 351 -6.43 12.71 14.39
N PRO A 352 -7.75 12.84 14.61
CA PRO A 352 -8.34 13.91 15.40
C PRO A 352 -7.79 14.00 16.83
N ALA A 353 -7.46 12.86 17.46
CA ALA A 353 -6.95 12.86 18.84
C ALA A 353 -5.59 13.56 18.94
N LEU A 354 -4.64 13.17 18.08
CA LEU A 354 -3.31 13.75 18.04
C LEU A 354 -3.30 15.21 17.58
N LEU A 355 -4.17 15.57 16.62
CA LEU A 355 -4.36 16.95 16.18
C LEU A 355 -4.92 17.82 17.30
N SER A 356 -5.93 17.33 18.03
CA SER A 356 -6.47 18.05 19.18
C SER A 356 -5.41 18.24 20.27
N PHE A 357 -4.56 17.24 20.52
CA PHE A 357 -3.46 17.37 21.47
C PHE A 357 -2.45 18.43 21.03
N ALA A 358 -2.11 18.49 19.73
CA ALA A 358 -1.26 19.54 19.18
C ALA A 358 -1.86 20.95 19.38
N ASP A 359 -3.16 21.09 19.12
CA ASP A 359 -3.85 22.37 19.22
C ASP A 359 -3.99 22.88 20.64
N TYR A 360 -4.30 21.99 21.60
CA TYR A 360 -4.52 22.38 23.00
C TYR A 360 -3.25 22.42 23.84
N PHE A 361 -2.27 21.54 23.60
CA PHE A 361 -1.10 21.39 24.47
C PHE A 361 0.22 21.84 23.85
N CYS A 362 0.33 21.91 22.51
CA CYS A 362 1.59 22.28 21.86
C CYS A 362 1.60 23.72 21.32
N LYS A 363 0.43 24.30 20.99
CA LYS A 363 0.34 25.69 20.50
C LYS A 363 0.38 26.69 21.66
N PRO A 364 1.34 27.63 21.70
CA PRO A 364 1.36 28.69 22.71
C PRO A 364 0.29 29.75 22.39
N ALA A 365 -0.66 29.96 23.29
CA ALA A 365 -1.72 30.96 23.09
C ALA A 365 -1.29 32.42 23.36
N ALA A 366 -0.15 32.65 24.03
CA ALA A 366 0.47 33.96 24.27
C ALA A 366 1.92 33.81 24.81
N THR A 367 2.70 34.89 24.81
CA THR A 367 4.10 35.00 25.28
C THR A 367 4.30 34.62 26.74
N MET A 368 4.34 33.32 27.02
CA MET A 368 4.63 32.73 28.33
C MET A 368 6.11 32.35 28.42
N GLY A 369 6.99 33.33 28.62
CA GLY A 369 8.46 33.15 28.50
C GLY A 369 9.07 32.01 29.34
N GLN A 370 8.56 31.75 30.56
CA GLN A 370 9.09 30.69 31.44
C GLN A 370 8.44 29.31 31.24
N LYS A 371 7.36 29.21 30.45
CA LYS A 371 6.66 27.94 30.19
C LYS A 371 6.88 27.41 28.78
N GLN A 372 7.61 28.14 27.94
CA GLN A 372 7.87 27.75 26.55
C GLN A 372 8.56 26.39 26.45
N GLU A 373 9.50 26.09 27.35
CA GLU A 373 10.20 24.80 27.43
C GLU A 373 9.25 23.60 27.64
N VAL A 374 8.09 23.82 28.28
CA VAL A 374 7.08 22.77 28.46
C VAL A 374 6.36 22.47 27.15
N PHE A 375 6.03 23.50 26.39
CA PHE A 375 5.37 23.37 25.09
C PHE A 375 6.30 22.71 24.07
N ASP A 376 7.57 23.09 24.06
CA ASP A 376 8.59 22.52 23.18
C ASP A 376 8.88 21.04 23.53
N LEU A 377 8.83 20.68 24.82
CA LEU A 377 8.91 19.28 25.23
C LEU A 377 7.68 18.48 24.77
N PHE A 378 6.47 18.99 24.95
CA PHE A 378 5.25 18.29 24.48
C PHE A 378 5.20 18.13 22.96
N SER A 379 5.66 19.13 22.20
CA SER A 379 5.75 18.99 20.74
C SER A 379 6.77 17.92 20.35
N SER A 380 7.91 17.84 21.04
CA SER A 380 8.92 16.80 20.80
C SER A 380 8.41 15.38 21.13
N ILE A 381 7.71 15.21 22.26
CA ILE A 381 7.12 13.93 22.69
C ILE A 381 6.05 13.50 21.70
N LEU A 382 5.16 14.41 21.31
CA LEU A 382 4.09 14.12 20.36
C LEU A 382 4.68 13.71 19.01
N TYR A 383 5.64 14.47 18.51
CA TYR A 383 6.35 14.16 17.27
C TYR A 383 7.00 12.77 17.32
N GLU A 384 7.62 12.41 18.44
CA GLU A 384 8.20 11.09 18.66
C GLU A 384 7.15 9.97 18.62
N CYS A 385 6.05 10.12 19.37
CA CYS A 385 4.96 9.14 19.42
C CYS A 385 4.35 8.91 18.03
N VAL A 386 4.21 9.99 17.27
CA VAL A 386 3.70 9.97 15.89
C VAL A 386 4.68 9.25 14.95
N THR A 387 5.97 9.56 15.05
CA THR A 387 7.00 9.01 14.16
C THR A 387 7.25 7.51 14.42
N GLN A 388 7.16 7.07 15.67
CA GLN A 388 7.36 5.68 16.06
C GLN A 388 6.10 4.81 15.91
N GLU A 389 5.02 5.36 15.37
CA GLU A 389 3.73 4.66 15.20
C GLU A 389 3.09 4.21 16.54
N ASN A 390 3.42 4.86 17.67
CA ASN A 390 3.00 4.47 19.03
C ASN A 390 2.29 5.63 19.78
N PRO A 391 1.07 6.03 19.38
CA PRO A 391 0.34 7.09 20.06
C PRO A 391 -0.07 6.72 21.50
N GLU A 392 -0.17 5.43 21.82
CA GLU A 392 -0.53 4.93 23.15
C GLU A 392 0.49 5.28 24.23
N MET A 393 1.74 5.59 23.84
CA MET A 393 2.79 5.95 24.79
C MET A 393 2.70 7.41 25.26
N LEU A 394 1.95 8.27 24.55
CA LEU A 394 1.84 9.70 24.85
C LEU A 394 1.50 9.99 26.34
N PRO A 395 0.53 9.31 26.98
CA PRO A 395 0.26 9.50 28.40
C PRO A 395 1.42 9.08 29.30
N ALA A 396 2.15 8.02 28.94
CA ALA A 396 3.29 7.54 29.71
C ALA A 396 4.46 8.53 29.69
N TYR A 397 4.76 9.12 28.52
CA TYR A 397 5.78 10.18 28.42
C TYR A 397 5.44 11.39 29.30
N ILE A 398 4.18 11.84 29.25
CA ILE A 398 3.72 12.99 30.05
C ILE A 398 3.74 12.65 31.55
N ALA A 399 3.36 11.43 31.93
CA ALA A 399 3.42 10.98 33.31
C ALA A 399 4.86 10.96 33.85
N ILE A 400 5.83 10.50 33.04
CA ILE A 400 7.25 10.52 33.39
C ILE A 400 7.74 11.96 33.57
N ASP A 401 7.46 12.87 32.63
CA ASP A 401 7.86 14.28 32.74
C ASP A 401 7.27 14.95 33.99
N GLN A 402 5.98 14.75 34.25
CA GLN A 402 5.31 15.32 35.42
C GLN A 402 5.89 14.79 36.72
N ALA A 403 6.21 13.50 36.80
CA ALA A 403 6.82 12.91 37.99
C ALA A 403 8.25 13.42 38.23
N VAL A 404 9.04 13.61 37.17
CA VAL A 404 10.39 14.19 37.26
C VAL A 404 10.33 15.65 37.71
N ARG A 405 9.46 16.48 37.11
CA ARG A 405 9.29 17.89 37.51
C ARG A 405 8.75 18.05 38.93
N ARG A 406 7.86 17.16 39.38
CA ARG A 406 7.40 17.15 40.78
C ARG A 406 8.54 16.78 41.73
N LEU A 407 9.45 15.89 41.32
CA LEU A 407 10.64 15.55 42.10
C LEU A 407 11.64 16.72 42.16
N GLU A 408 11.90 17.41 41.04
CA GLU A 408 12.77 18.61 40.97
C GLU A 408 12.27 19.71 41.92
N LYS A 409 10.94 19.89 42.02
CA LYS A 409 10.32 20.83 42.96
C LYS A 409 10.30 20.37 44.42
N LYS A 410 10.70 19.12 44.70
CA LYS A 410 10.63 18.48 46.03
C LYS A 410 9.21 18.39 46.62
N GLU A 411 8.18 18.37 45.76
CA GLU A 411 6.76 18.33 46.16
C GLU A 411 6.17 16.91 46.20
N MET A 412 6.97 15.88 45.90
CA MET A 412 6.51 14.49 45.82
C MET A 412 6.28 13.88 47.22
N SER A 413 5.03 13.61 47.55
CA SER A 413 4.63 12.85 48.74
C SER A 413 4.42 11.35 48.46
N GLU A 414 4.02 11.00 47.23
CA GLU A 414 3.76 9.63 46.81
C GLU A 414 4.87 9.09 45.89
N THR A 415 5.27 7.85 46.13
CA THR A 415 6.42 7.23 45.44
C THR A 415 6.03 6.28 44.31
N PHE A 416 4.73 6.17 44.00
CA PHE A 416 4.21 5.23 43.00
C PHE A 416 4.73 5.55 41.58
N ASP A 417 4.71 6.82 41.18
CA ASP A 417 5.19 7.25 39.86
C ASP A 417 6.69 6.95 39.69
N LEU A 418 7.46 7.09 40.76
CA LEU A 418 8.90 6.80 40.74
C LEU A 418 9.18 5.30 40.57
N TRP A 419 8.33 4.44 41.14
CA TRP A 419 8.36 2.99 40.89
C TRP A 419 8.12 2.67 39.41
N GLN A 420 7.14 3.34 38.79
CA GLN A 420 6.87 3.15 37.36
C GLN A 420 8.07 3.57 36.50
N ILE A 421 8.67 4.73 36.77
CA ILE A 421 9.88 5.20 36.05
C ILE A 421 11.02 4.19 36.20
N LYS A 422 11.25 3.69 37.41
CA LYS A 422 12.28 2.68 37.67
C LYS A 422 12.04 1.40 36.86
N LEU A 423 10.80 0.89 36.84
CA LEU A 423 10.45 -0.30 36.07
C LEU A 423 10.67 -0.10 34.56
N VAL A 424 10.31 1.08 34.05
CA VAL A 424 10.59 1.45 32.65
C VAL A 424 12.10 1.42 32.39
N LEU A 425 12.91 2.07 33.23
CA LEU A 425 14.37 2.08 33.07
C LEU A 425 14.99 0.67 33.16
N GLU A 426 14.52 -0.18 34.07
CA GLU A 426 14.98 -1.56 34.19
C GLU A 426 14.57 -2.42 32.99
N PHE A 427 13.36 -2.21 32.44
CA PHE A 427 12.88 -2.93 31.26
C PHE A 427 13.76 -2.65 30.02
N PHE A 428 14.09 -1.38 29.77
CA PHE A 428 14.98 -0.99 28.67
C PHE A 428 16.43 -1.45 28.86
N ASN A 429 16.90 -1.54 30.11
CA ASN A 429 18.24 -2.04 30.41
C ASN A 429 18.30 -3.58 30.51
N SER A 430 17.19 -4.28 30.34
CA SER A 430 17.13 -5.74 30.45
C SER A 430 17.89 -6.44 29.31
N ARG A 431 18.62 -7.51 29.65
CA ARG A 431 19.36 -8.34 28.67
C ARG A 431 18.43 -8.97 27.64
N SER A 432 17.23 -9.36 28.05
CA SER A 432 16.18 -9.91 27.18
C SER A 432 15.78 -8.96 26.06
N HIS A 433 15.69 -7.66 26.37
CA HIS A 433 15.34 -6.67 25.36
C HIS A 433 16.51 -6.43 24.39
N GLN A 434 17.74 -6.34 24.91
CA GLN A 434 18.94 -6.17 24.09
C GLN A 434 19.14 -7.34 23.11
N GLU A 435 18.82 -8.58 23.52
CA GLU A 435 18.84 -9.74 22.63
C GLU A 435 17.76 -9.70 21.54
N ARG A 436 16.56 -9.20 21.85
CA ARG A 436 15.48 -9.05 20.85
C ARG A 436 15.81 -7.98 19.80
N ILE A 437 16.39 -6.85 20.22
CA ILE A 437 16.86 -5.80 19.30
C ILE A 437 17.94 -6.34 18.35
N ARG A 438 18.88 -7.15 18.87
CA ARG A 438 19.92 -7.78 18.04
C ARG A 438 19.35 -8.72 16.99
N LYS A 439 18.24 -9.41 17.28
CA LYS A 439 17.58 -10.32 16.32
C LYS A 439 16.76 -9.57 15.28
N ASN A 440 16.10 -8.47 15.65
CA ASN A 440 15.25 -7.66 14.78
C ASN A 440 15.68 -6.18 14.79
N PRO A 441 16.70 -5.79 14.00
CA PRO A 441 17.17 -4.41 13.96
C PRO A 441 16.15 -3.43 13.32
N HIS A 442 15.17 -3.94 12.56
CA HIS A 442 14.13 -3.14 11.92
C HIS A 442 12.91 -2.85 12.81
N ALA A 443 12.77 -3.54 13.95
CA ALA A 443 11.76 -3.20 14.93
C ALA A 443 12.30 -1.99 15.72
N GLY A 444 11.78 -0.80 15.43
CA GLY A 444 12.13 0.41 16.16
C GLY A 444 11.98 0.23 17.68
N LEU A 445 12.77 0.97 18.44
CA LEU A 445 12.53 1.09 19.88
C LEU A 445 11.15 1.75 20.08
N PHE A 446 10.38 1.28 21.07
CA PHE A 446 9.06 1.84 21.39
C PHE A 446 9.12 3.14 22.21
N MET A 447 10.30 3.47 22.76
CA MET A 447 10.64 4.83 23.19
C MET A 447 12.03 5.21 22.71
N ASN A 448 12.27 6.49 22.41
CA ASN A 448 13.57 6.99 22.00
C ASN A 448 14.65 6.67 23.03
N SER A 449 15.84 6.42 22.48
CA SER A 449 17.05 6.19 23.27
C SER A 449 17.53 7.44 24.02
N GLU A 450 17.00 8.63 23.76
CA GLU A 450 17.51 9.90 24.30
C GLU A 450 16.60 10.50 25.40
N PHE A 451 15.26 10.39 25.27
CA PHE A 451 14.32 10.89 26.29
C PHE A 451 14.53 10.23 27.65
N LEU A 452 14.64 8.90 27.68
CA LEU A 452 14.79 8.16 28.94
C LEU A 452 16.11 8.46 29.66
N PRO A 453 17.27 8.56 28.98
CA PRO A 453 18.49 9.07 29.61
C PRO A 453 18.39 10.50 30.12
N VAL A 454 17.74 11.43 29.40
CA VAL A 454 17.55 12.81 29.88
C VAL A 454 16.76 12.81 31.19
N MET A 455 15.64 12.09 31.24
CA MET A 455 14.84 11.96 32.45
C MET A 455 15.60 11.27 33.58
N LYS A 456 16.37 10.22 33.26
CA LYS A 456 17.24 9.55 34.23
C LYS A 456 18.28 10.49 34.82
N CYS A 457 18.95 11.30 34.00
CA CYS A 457 19.95 12.26 34.42
C CYS A 457 19.34 13.37 35.30
N SER A 458 18.14 13.86 34.99
CA SER A 458 17.44 14.83 35.83
C SER A 458 17.12 14.26 37.23
N ILE A 459 16.60 13.03 37.31
CA ILE A 459 16.34 12.36 38.59
C ILE A 459 17.64 12.17 39.39
N ASP A 460 18.69 11.70 38.71
CA ASP A 460 20.01 11.54 39.33
C ASP A 460 20.55 12.85 39.89
N ASN A 461 20.53 13.92 39.11
CA ASN A 461 21.01 15.24 39.53
C ASN A 461 20.21 15.79 40.71
N THR A 462 18.88 15.61 40.70
CA THR A 462 18.01 16.10 41.79
C THR A 462 18.29 15.37 43.11
N LEU A 463 18.46 14.04 43.05
CA LEU A 463 18.77 13.24 44.22
C LEU A 463 20.20 13.51 44.72
N ASP A 464 21.16 13.71 43.82
CA ASP A 464 22.54 14.06 44.18
C ASP A 464 22.63 15.46 44.81
N GLN A 465 21.88 16.43 44.30
CA GLN A 465 21.74 17.75 44.94
C GLN A 465 21.08 17.68 46.32
N TRP A 466 20.10 16.78 46.51
CA TRP A 466 19.50 16.57 47.82
C TRP A 466 20.49 15.94 48.82
N LEU A 467 21.28 14.95 48.37
CA LEU A 467 22.34 14.37 49.18
C LEU A 467 23.37 15.43 49.62
N GLN A 468 23.80 16.31 48.70
CA GLN A 468 24.73 17.40 48.99
C GLN A 468 24.13 18.48 49.91
N ALA A 469 22.82 18.70 49.87
CA ALA A 469 22.13 19.70 50.68
C ALA A 469 21.82 19.26 52.13
N GLY A 470 22.38 18.14 52.60
CA GLY A 470 22.21 17.64 53.97
C GLY A 470 21.28 16.44 54.12
N GLY A 471 20.88 15.78 53.02
CA GLY A 471 20.14 14.50 53.05
C GLY A 471 20.99 13.28 53.41
N ASP A 472 22.32 13.43 53.37
CA ASP A 472 23.30 12.43 53.73
C ASP A 472 23.22 12.00 55.20
N ILE A 473 23.05 12.97 56.12
CA ILE A 473 22.86 12.74 57.56
C ILE A 473 21.57 11.95 57.80
N CYS A 474 20.49 12.34 57.13
CA CYS A 474 19.18 11.70 57.22
C CYS A 474 19.22 10.24 56.74
N LEU A 475 19.96 9.98 55.65
CA LEU A 475 20.13 8.64 55.13
C LEU A 475 20.98 7.75 56.04
N HIS A 476 22.04 8.31 56.64
CA HIS A 476 22.84 7.60 57.65
C HIS A 476 22.02 7.27 58.90
N SER A 477 21.17 8.19 59.37
CA SER A 477 20.24 7.95 60.47
C SER A 477 19.25 6.82 60.16
N TYR A 478 18.70 6.77 58.93
CA TYR A 478 17.83 5.66 58.50
C TYR A 478 18.56 4.30 58.50
N LEU A 479 19.79 4.25 57.97
CA LEU A 479 20.57 3.02 57.91
C LEU A 479 21.00 2.52 59.31
N SER A 480 21.25 3.45 60.25
CA SER A 480 21.61 3.15 61.65
C SER A 480 20.41 2.96 62.58
N GLY A 481 19.18 3.18 62.11
CA GLY A 481 17.94 3.02 62.89
C GLY A 481 17.65 4.15 63.87
N GLN A 482 18.24 5.33 63.65
CA GLN A 482 18.02 6.54 64.46
C GLN A 482 16.79 7.34 63.99
N LEU A 483 16.27 8.23 64.85
CA LEU A 483 15.11 9.08 64.54
C LEU A 483 15.41 10.03 63.38
N ILE A 484 14.44 10.19 62.47
CA ILE A 484 14.57 10.95 61.21
C ILE A 484 13.72 12.23 61.30
N ASP A 485 14.23 13.33 60.73
CA ASP A 485 13.48 14.59 60.63
C ASP A 485 12.32 14.47 59.62
N GLU A 486 11.12 14.90 60.01
CA GLU A 486 9.89 14.73 59.22
C GLU A 486 9.94 15.51 57.89
N SER A 487 10.71 16.60 57.84
CA SER A 487 10.83 17.47 56.67
C SER A 487 11.48 16.79 55.45
N GLN A 488 12.32 15.77 55.67
CA GLN A 488 13.08 15.09 54.61
C GLN A 488 12.58 13.66 54.31
N LEU A 489 11.56 13.20 55.03
CA LEU A 489 11.07 11.83 54.97
C LEU A 489 10.54 11.44 53.57
N SER A 490 9.86 12.37 52.90
CA SER A 490 9.32 12.17 51.54
C SER A 490 10.43 11.96 50.51
N MET A 491 11.48 12.77 50.56
CA MET A 491 12.62 12.68 49.65
C MET A 491 13.47 11.45 49.94
N LEU A 492 13.62 11.09 51.23
CA LEU A 492 14.27 9.85 51.62
C LEU A 492 13.54 8.62 51.06
N ALA A 493 12.21 8.59 51.12
CA ALA A 493 11.42 7.51 50.52
C ALA A 493 11.65 7.40 49.00
N CYS A 494 11.71 8.53 48.30
CA CYS A 494 12.04 8.59 46.87
C CYS A 494 13.44 8.01 46.59
N PHE A 495 14.43 8.40 47.40
CA PHE A 495 15.81 7.92 47.27
C PHE A 495 15.90 6.40 47.44
N LEU A 496 15.28 5.85 48.50
CA LEU A 496 15.31 4.41 48.79
C LEU A 496 14.71 3.59 47.64
N ILE A 497 13.58 4.04 47.10
CA ILE A 497 12.86 3.33 46.03
C ILE A 497 13.65 3.34 44.72
N TYR A 498 14.15 4.50 44.32
CA TYR A 498 14.88 4.67 43.07
C TYR A 498 16.20 3.89 43.06
N HIS A 499 16.92 3.93 44.18
CA HIS A 499 18.21 3.23 44.32
C HIS A 499 18.07 1.76 44.76
N SER A 500 16.85 1.29 45.07
CA SER A 500 16.59 -0.07 45.57
C SER A 500 17.37 -0.40 46.84
N VAL A 501 17.43 0.55 47.77
CA VAL A 501 18.17 0.35 49.02
C VAL A 501 17.41 -0.64 49.90
N PRO A 502 18.03 -1.76 50.33
CA PRO A 502 17.36 -2.75 51.16
C PRO A 502 17.05 -2.23 52.57
N ILE A 503 16.15 -2.91 53.27
CA ILE A 503 15.71 -2.54 54.63
C ILE A 503 16.90 -2.68 55.60
N PRO A 504 17.03 -1.82 56.63
CA PRO A 504 18.12 -1.90 57.62
C PRO A 504 18.35 -3.30 58.23
N GLY A 505 17.29 -4.09 58.46
CA GLY A 505 17.42 -5.47 58.92
C GLY A 505 18.11 -6.44 57.93
N GLN A 506 17.96 -6.21 56.63
CA GLN A 506 18.64 -6.97 55.57
C GLN A 506 20.09 -6.51 55.38
N LEU A 507 20.38 -5.24 55.69
CA LEU A 507 21.73 -4.66 55.68
C LEU A 507 22.58 -5.18 56.84
N LEU A 508 22.01 -5.27 58.05
CA LEU A 508 22.67 -5.83 59.23
C LEU A 508 23.00 -7.33 59.04
N ALA A 509 22.11 -8.08 58.39
CA ALA A 509 22.37 -9.48 58.01
C ALA A 509 23.50 -9.64 56.97
N GLY A 510 23.86 -8.56 56.25
CA GLY A 510 24.93 -8.52 55.25
C GLY A 510 26.34 -8.27 55.81
N GLY A 511 26.50 -8.07 57.13
CA GLY A 511 27.80 -7.94 57.79
C GLY A 511 28.58 -6.68 57.38
N LEU A 512 28.01 -5.50 57.64
CA LEU A 512 28.56 -4.19 57.24
C LEU A 512 29.66 -3.64 58.16
N GLU A 513 29.83 -4.19 59.36
CA GLU A 513 30.87 -3.73 60.28
C GLU A 513 32.27 -4.13 59.75
N GLY A 514 33.12 -3.14 59.46
CA GLY A 514 34.55 -3.32 59.17
C GLY A 514 35.00 -3.31 57.70
N SER A 515 34.15 -2.93 56.74
CA SER A 515 34.59 -2.75 55.34
C SER A 515 35.44 -1.49 55.16
N THR A 516 36.64 -1.64 54.60
CA THR A 516 37.61 -0.53 54.42
C THR A 516 37.77 -0.11 52.96
N SER A 517 37.26 -0.88 52.00
CA SER A 517 37.38 -0.61 50.56
C SER A 517 36.06 -0.75 49.79
N PHE A 518 35.91 0.05 48.73
CA PHE A 518 34.72 0.01 47.84
C PHE A 518 34.51 -1.37 47.18
N SER A 519 35.60 -2.09 46.90
CA SER A 519 35.58 -3.43 46.31
C SER A 519 34.94 -4.48 47.23
N GLU A 520 35.22 -4.40 48.54
CA GLU A 520 34.61 -5.25 49.56
C GLU A 520 33.10 -4.97 49.69
N LEU A 521 32.70 -3.69 49.65
CA LEU A 521 31.29 -3.31 49.64
C LEU A 521 30.58 -3.90 48.42
N LEU A 522 31.15 -3.80 47.22
CA LEU A 522 30.52 -4.33 46.00
C LEU A 522 30.29 -5.85 46.09
N LEU A 523 31.25 -6.60 46.64
CA LEU A 523 31.10 -8.05 46.84
C LEU A 523 30.03 -8.39 47.89
N LYS A 524 29.98 -7.67 49.02
CA LYS A 524 28.98 -7.87 50.07
C LYS A 524 27.56 -7.49 49.62
N PHE A 525 27.42 -6.51 48.71
CA PHE A 525 26.13 -6.04 48.19
C PHE A 525 25.63 -6.78 46.95
N LYS A 526 26.47 -7.56 46.27
CA LYS A 526 26.08 -8.43 45.14
C LYS A 526 24.94 -9.41 45.46
N PRO A 527 24.91 -10.13 46.60
CA PRO A 527 23.78 -11.00 46.95
C PRO A 527 22.48 -10.24 47.24
N LEU A 528 22.56 -8.98 47.67
CA LEU A 528 21.40 -8.11 47.95
C LEU A 528 20.77 -7.53 46.66
N LYS A 529 21.28 -7.89 45.47
CA LYS A 529 20.81 -7.43 44.16
C LYS A 529 20.73 -5.90 44.01
N MET A 530 21.55 -5.17 44.76
CA MET A 530 21.57 -3.71 44.69
C MET A 530 22.32 -3.26 43.42
N PRO A 531 21.78 -2.30 42.64
CA PRO A 531 22.47 -1.79 41.46
C PRO A 531 23.74 -1.02 41.85
N VAL A 532 24.82 -1.19 41.07
CA VAL A 532 26.13 -0.53 41.30
C VAL A 532 26.02 0.99 41.37
N ARG A 533 25.03 1.55 40.66
CA ARG A 533 24.71 2.99 40.68
C ARG A 533 24.31 3.53 42.05
N ALA A 534 23.59 2.71 42.84
CA ALA A 534 23.23 3.05 44.21
C ALA A 534 24.45 2.93 45.14
N LEU A 535 25.25 1.88 44.95
CA LEU A 535 26.46 1.64 45.72
C LEU A 535 27.47 2.79 45.59
N LEU A 536 27.60 3.38 44.38
CA LEU A 536 28.49 4.52 44.14
C LEU A 536 28.14 5.73 45.01
N ARG A 537 26.84 5.98 45.23
CA ARG A 537 26.33 7.10 46.04
C ARG A 537 26.34 6.81 47.54
N LEU A 538 26.23 5.55 47.93
CA LEU A 538 26.25 5.11 49.34
C LEU A 538 27.67 4.89 49.89
N ALA A 539 28.67 4.72 49.02
CA ALA A 539 30.05 4.45 49.43
C ALA A 539 30.66 5.51 50.36
N PRO A 540 30.51 6.83 50.12
CA PRO A 540 31.06 7.85 51.02
C PRO A 540 30.46 7.78 52.43
N LEU A 541 29.17 7.44 52.53
CA LEU A 541 28.43 7.35 53.78
C LEU A 541 28.80 6.11 54.60
N LEU A 542 29.01 4.98 53.93
CA LEU A 542 29.36 3.71 54.59
C LEU A 542 30.84 3.60 54.95
N LEU A 543 31.72 4.35 54.29
CA LEU A 543 33.17 4.36 54.55
C LEU A 543 33.60 5.42 55.59
N GLY A 544 32.66 6.17 56.19
CA GLY A 544 32.91 7.06 57.32
C GLY A 544 33.60 8.39 57.00
N ASN A 545 33.62 8.84 55.73
CA ASN A 545 34.22 10.13 55.32
C ASN A 545 33.15 11.08 54.74
N PRO A 546 32.49 11.90 55.58
CA PRO A 546 31.44 12.83 55.13
C PRO A 546 31.95 14.02 54.31
N GLN A 547 33.27 14.27 54.23
CA GLN A 547 33.84 15.44 53.54
C GLN A 547 34.21 15.22 52.06
N ALA A 548 34.01 14.02 51.49
CA ALA A 548 34.45 13.68 50.14
C ALA A 548 33.33 13.75 49.08
N MET A 549 32.28 14.56 49.27
CA MET A 549 31.25 14.83 48.24
C MET A 549 31.59 16.03 47.36
N THR A 550 32.81 16.07 46.83
CA THR A 550 33.17 16.92 45.68
C THR A 550 33.71 16.03 44.57
N LEU A 551 32.85 15.71 43.61
CA LEU A 551 33.22 15.44 42.22
C LEU A 551 32.40 16.39 41.34
#